data_AF-A0A2V7VLE0-F1
#
_entry.id   AF-A0A2V7VLE0-F1
#
_cell.length_a   1.000
_cell.length_b   1.000
_cell.length_c   1.000
_cell.angle_alpha   90.00
_cell.angle_beta   90.00
_cell.angle_gamma   90.00
#
_symmetry.space_group_name_H-M   'P 1'
#
loop_
_entity.id
_entity.type
_entity.pdbx_description
1 polymer ?
#
loop_
_entity_poly.entity_id
_entity_poly.type
_entity_poly.pdbx_seq_one_letter_code
_entity_poly.pdbx_strand_id
1 'polypeptide(L)'
;SFGISTPGVTTVTYFATDAAGNEEAAKTHTVRLDGSAPVIKGLPTSGCSLWPPNHELRQVAVVSAADALSGVVSLQVTATSNEPSDPSDPDVVVTPDGSGGFAVELRAERLGSGSGRLYTLTATATDLAPRAPTGGAAVTPGETGPVPGVQRFSHAAMATLFEIHCVHADPSYARQAAQAAFDLVDRLEQEQSRFVGNSDVSRINRLSAGQGTSVSPSTMECLEIARRMYDVTGRAFDVSIGSGLLGLELVPDGFVVHARADGVRLDLGGIGKGYAVDRVAELLGEWEIHHALVHGGFSSVLALEAPPKGNGWPLTLSTPGREDPRVLERVSARRQVLSASGTRKGGHIRDPRTGRAVRGRAVWVALPRAGEGQEDAAAVAEALSTAFMVLSEEEVGDLCRRWPGLEAWLLPEPAEEGTATPSLIHLSHSAPSSPGRKRG
;
A
#
# COMPACT_ATOMS: atom_id res chain seq x y z
N SER A 1 11.05 3.66 -60.09
CA SER A 1 10.53 3.09 -58.83
C SER A 1 9.96 4.23 -58.01
N PHE A 2 8.87 3.99 -57.27
CA PHE A 2 8.35 4.93 -56.28
C PHE A 2 8.28 4.21 -54.93
N GLY A 3 8.54 4.94 -53.84
CA GLY A 3 8.56 4.37 -52.49
C GLY A 3 7.21 4.57 -51.79
N ILE A 4 6.70 3.52 -51.14
CA ILE A 4 5.56 3.60 -50.23
C ILE A 4 6.11 3.39 -48.82
N SER A 5 6.07 4.43 -47.99
CA SER A 5 6.68 4.42 -46.64
C SER A 5 5.66 4.56 -45.51
N THR A 6 4.42 4.94 -45.81
CA THR A 6 3.37 5.14 -44.82
C THR A 6 2.59 3.84 -44.58
N PRO A 7 2.46 3.37 -43.32
CA PRO A 7 1.61 2.23 -42.99
C PRO A 7 0.14 2.44 -43.40
N GLY A 8 -0.50 1.39 -43.89
CA GLY A 8 -1.89 1.40 -44.36
C GLY A 8 -2.08 0.63 -45.67
N VAL A 9 -3.27 0.78 -46.26
CA VAL A 9 -3.62 0.20 -47.56
C VAL A 9 -3.43 1.27 -48.64
N THR A 10 -2.44 1.08 -49.52
CA THR A 10 -2.18 1.96 -50.66
C THR A 10 -2.57 1.26 -51.96
N THR A 11 -3.53 1.82 -52.69
CA THR A 11 -3.89 1.32 -54.03
C THR A 11 -3.11 2.08 -55.09
N VAL A 12 -2.25 1.37 -55.81
CA VAL A 12 -1.49 1.89 -56.94
C VAL A 12 -2.30 1.67 -58.21
N THR A 13 -2.62 2.73 -58.94
CA THR A 13 -3.28 2.65 -60.25
C THR A 13 -2.25 2.89 -61.35
N TYR A 14 -2.20 2.02 -62.36
CA TYR A 14 -1.26 2.09 -63.48
C TYR A 14 -1.92 1.72 -64.81
N PHE A 15 -1.45 2.32 -65.89
CA PHE A 15 -1.81 2.01 -67.28
C PHE A 15 -0.61 2.34 -68.18
N ALA A 16 -0.65 1.88 -69.41
CA ALA A 16 0.34 2.15 -70.44
C ALA A 16 -0.30 2.88 -71.63
N THR A 17 0.46 3.79 -72.24
CA THR A 17 0.09 4.50 -73.46
C THR A 17 1.09 4.12 -74.54
N ASP A 18 0.61 3.72 -75.72
CA ASP A 18 1.50 3.44 -76.85
C ASP A 18 2.02 4.73 -77.51
N ALA A 19 2.94 4.62 -78.47
CA ALA A 19 3.50 5.76 -79.18
C ALA A 19 2.48 6.49 -80.09
N ALA A 20 1.32 5.88 -80.35
CA ALA A 20 0.21 6.46 -81.13
C ALA A 20 -0.83 7.17 -80.24
N GLY A 21 -0.66 7.15 -78.92
CA GLY A 21 -1.54 7.80 -77.95
C GLY A 21 -2.72 6.95 -77.47
N ASN A 22 -2.74 5.64 -77.77
CA ASN A 22 -3.78 4.75 -77.26
C ASN A 22 -3.44 4.32 -75.83
N GLU A 23 -4.36 4.54 -74.89
CA GLU A 23 -4.22 4.13 -73.48
C GLU A 23 -4.91 2.79 -73.22
N GLU A 24 -4.22 1.89 -72.51
CA GLU A 24 -4.88 0.70 -71.97
C GLU A 24 -5.75 1.03 -70.75
N ALA A 25 -6.68 0.12 -70.43
CA ALA A 25 -7.50 0.25 -69.24
C ALA A 25 -6.64 0.24 -67.97
N ALA A 26 -6.92 1.18 -67.06
CA ALA A 26 -6.23 1.29 -65.79
C ALA A 26 -6.39 0.01 -64.94
N LYS A 27 -5.25 -0.50 -64.47
CA LYS A 27 -5.15 -1.62 -63.55
C LYS A 27 -4.78 -1.10 -62.18
N THR A 28 -5.18 -1.83 -61.15
CA THR A 28 -4.87 -1.49 -59.77
C THR A 28 -4.04 -2.58 -59.12
N HIS A 29 -3.17 -2.18 -58.20
CA HIS A 29 -2.42 -3.08 -57.34
C HIS A 29 -2.43 -2.54 -55.91
N THR A 30 -2.88 -3.35 -54.96
CA THR A 30 -3.01 -2.93 -53.57
C THR A 30 -1.78 -3.37 -52.77
N VAL A 31 -1.06 -2.41 -52.21
CA VAL A 31 0.06 -2.63 -51.29
C VAL A 31 -0.44 -2.40 -49.87
N ARG A 32 -0.29 -3.40 -49.00
CA ARG A 32 -0.58 -3.28 -47.57
C ARG A 32 0.73 -3.19 -46.81
N LEU A 33 0.99 -2.04 -46.19
CA LEU A 33 2.14 -1.84 -45.30
C LEU A 33 1.62 -1.83 -43.87
N ASP A 34 1.85 -2.93 -43.14
CA ASP A 34 1.50 -2.97 -41.73
C ASP A 34 2.67 -2.48 -40.88
N GLY A 35 2.41 -1.42 -40.11
CA GLY A 35 3.35 -0.78 -39.19
C GLY A 35 3.13 -1.18 -37.73
N SER A 36 1.94 -1.67 -37.38
CA SER A 36 1.47 -1.94 -36.03
C SER A 36 1.70 -3.39 -35.62
N ALA A 37 1.87 -3.62 -34.32
CA ALA A 37 1.82 -4.97 -33.75
C ALA A 37 0.39 -5.26 -33.26
N PRO A 38 -0.01 -6.55 -33.14
CA PRO A 38 -1.30 -6.93 -32.60
C PRO A 38 -1.52 -6.38 -31.19
N VAL A 39 -2.74 -5.89 -30.93
CA VAL A 39 -3.15 -5.42 -29.62
C VAL A 39 -3.83 -6.54 -28.85
N ILE A 40 -3.22 -6.97 -27.75
CA ILE A 40 -3.80 -7.94 -26.82
C ILE A 40 -4.75 -7.22 -25.85
N LYS A 41 -5.93 -7.81 -25.60
CA LYS A 41 -6.97 -7.30 -24.70
C LYS A 41 -7.42 -8.38 -23.73
N GLY A 42 -7.97 -7.95 -22.59
CA GLY A 42 -8.65 -8.84 -21.64
C GLY A 42 -7.72 -9.63 -20.72
N LEU A 43 -6.43 -9.26 -20.68
CA LEU A 43 -5.55 -9.63 -19.56
C LEU A 43 -6.03 -8.91 -18.28
N PRO A 44 -5.97 -9.55 -17.11
CA PRO A 44 -6.36 -8.92 -15.86
C PRO A 44 -5.50 -7.71 -15.58
N THR A 45 -6.06 -6.71 -14.90
CA THR A 45 -5.24 -5.64 -14.35
C THR A 45 -4.26 -6.22 -13.32
N SER A 46 -3.01 -5.78 -13.37
CA SER A 46 -2.03 -6.14 -12.34
C SER A 46 -2.62 -5.80 -10.96
N GLY A 47 -2.72 -6.78 -10.06
CA GLY A 47 -3.30 -6.61 -8.72
C GLY A 47 -4.61 -7.34 -8.43
N CYS A 48 -5.22 -8.07 -9.38
CA CYS A 48 -6.44 -8.83 -9.13
C CYS A 48 -6.25 -9.92 -8.05
N SER A 49 -7.16 -9.97 -7.05
CA SER A 49 -7.12 -10.96 -5.96
C SER A 49 -8.11 -12.11 -6.18
N LEU A 50 -7.66 -13.34 -5.95
CA LEU A 50 -8.49 -14.56 -5.88
C LEU A 50 -8.76 -14.90 -4.42
N TRP A 51 -9.96 -14.60 -3.93
CA TRP A 51 -10.40 -14.84 -2.55
C TRP A 51 -11.88 -15.21 -2.51
N PRO A 52 -12.35 -16.05 -1.55
CA PRO A 52 -11.60 -16.78 -0.51
C PRO A 52 -10.76 -17.94 -1.06
N PRO A 53 -9.75 -18.43 -0.30
CA PRO A 53 -8.93 -19.58 -0.70
C PRO A 53 -9.75 -20.85 -0.44
N ASN A 54 -10.67 -21.13 -1.36
CA ASN A 54 -11.68 -22.17 -1.24
C ASN A 54 -11.46 -23.35 -2.22
N HIS A 55 -10.29 -23.41 -2.86
CA HIS A 55 -9.91 -24.42 -3.85
C HIS A 55 -10.77 -24.45 -5.13
N GLU A 56 -11.58 -23.42 -5.38
CA GLU A 56 -12.36 -23.30 -6.64
C GLU A 56 -11.53 -22.67 -7.76
N LEU A 57 -11.70 -23.17 -8.99
CA LEU A 57 -11.26 -22.47 -10.20
C LEU A 57 -12.18 -21.27 -10.46
N ARG A 58 -11.58 -20.12 -10.74
CA ARG A 58 -12.31 -18.90 -11.09
C ARG A 58 -11.76 -18.32 -12.37
N GLN A 59 -12.65 -17.99 -13.31
CA GLN A 59 -12.27 -17.26 -14.51
C GLN A 59 -11.79 -15.84 -14.15
N VAL A 60 -10.55 -15.55 -14.52
CA VAL A 60 -9.90 -14.25 -14.23
C VAL A 60 -9.71 -13.40 -15.48
N ALA A 61 -9.68 -14.01 -16.67
CA ALA A 61 -9.38 -13.33 -17.92
C ALA A 61 -10.13 -13.96 -19.09
N VAL A 62 -10.45 -13.13 -20.08
CA VAL A 62 -10.81 -13.56 -21.44
C VAL A 62 -9.87 -12.82 -22.38
N VAL A 63 -8.81 -13.49 -22.81
CA VAL A 63 -7.72 -12.88 -23.56
C VAL A 63 -8.00 -13.00 -25.06
N SER A 64 -7.94 -11.87 -25.76
CA SER A 64 -8.08 -11.80 -27.21
C SER A 64 -6.99 -10.92 -27.82
N ALA A 65 -6.75 -11.06 -29.11
CA ALA A 65 -5.85 -10.19 -29.86
C ALA A 65 -6.54 -9.66 -31.11
N ALA A 66 -6.26 -8.41 -31.46
CA ALA A 66 -6.77 -7.78 -32.67
C ALA A 66 -5.66 -7.02 -33.39
N ASP A 67 -5.64 -7.14 -34.71
CA ASP A 67 -4.81 -6.35 -35.60
C ASP A 67 -5.67 -5.83 -36.77
N ALA A 68 -5.53 -4.54 -37.10
CA ALA A 68 -6.43 -3.86 -38.02
C ALA A 68 -6.05 -4.01 -39.51
N LEU A 69 -4.85 -4.50 -39.83
CA LEU A 69 -4.33 -4.51 -41.20
C LEU A 69 -3.94 -5.92 -41.67
N SER A 70 -2.92 -6.53 -41.06
CA SER A 70 -2.44 -7.86 -41.42
C SER A 70 -3.18 -8.98 -40.69
N GLY A 71 -3.88 -8.65 -39.60
CA GLY A 71 -4.65 -9.60 -38.81
C GLY A 71 -3.76 -10.43 -37.88
N VAL A 72 -4.39 -11.17 -36.96
CA VAL A 72 -3.68 -12.01 -36.00
C VAL A 72 -3.49 -13.41 -36.57
N VAL A 73 -2.23 -13.85 -36.68
CA VAL A 73 -1.85 -15.19 -37.18
C VAL A 73 -1.89 -16.22 -36.06
N SER A 74 -1.40 -15.86 -34.88
CA SER A 74 -1.47 -16.73 -33.70
C SER A 74 -1.64 -15.92 -32.43
N LEU A 75 -2.35 -16.50 -31.46
CA LEU A 75 -2.41 -16.05 -30.08
C LEU A 75 -2.12 -17.26 -29.21
N GLN A 76 -1.11 -17.15 -28.35
CA GLN A 76 -0.80 -18.15 -27.33
C GLN A 76 -1.00 -17.52 -25.95
N VAL A 77 -1.66 -18.25 -25.05
CA VAL A 77 -1.86 -17.82 -23.67
C VAL A 77 -1.39 -18.94 -22.75
N THR A 78 -0.54 -18.58 -21.80
CA THR A 78 -0.01 -19.49 -20.78
C THR A 78 -0.18 -18.84 -19.42
N ALA A 79 -0.30 -19.65 -18.36
CA ALA A 79 -0.13 -19.13 -17.00
C ALA A 79 0.71 -20.10 -16.16
N THR A 80 1.54 -19.54 -15.28
CA THR A 80 2.42 -20.31 -14.40
C THR A 80 2.23 -19.86 -12.95
N SER A 81 2.41 -20.78 -12.00
CA SER A 81 2.36 -20.51 -10.56
C SER A 81 3.77 -20.46 -9.97
N ASN A 82 3.98 -19.65 -8.93
CA ASN A 82 5.20 -19.70 -8.08
C ASN A 82 5.20 -20.88 -7.09
N GLU A 83 4.05 -21.56 -6.95
CA GLU A 83 3.85 -22.77 -6.14
C GLU A 83 3.65 -23.99 -7.05
N PRO A 84 4.11 -25.19 -6.66
CA PRO A 84 3.91 -26.41 -7.44
C PRO A 84 2.42 -26.75 -7.59
N SER A 85 2.05 -27.28 -8.76
CA SER A 85 0.68 -27.70 -9.08
C SER A 85 0.57 -29.22 -9.17
N ASP A 86 -0.55 -29.78 -8.71
CA ASP A 86 -0.88 -31.19 -8.94
C ASP A 86 -1.29 -31.39 -10.42
N PRO A 87 -0.60 -32.27 -11.19
CA PRO A 87 -0.97 -32.54 -12.58
C PRO A 87 -2.37 -33.15 -12.74
N SER A 88 -2.92 -33.76 -11.69
CA SER A 88 -4.25 -34.37 -11.67
C SER A 88 -5.35 -33.42 -11.18
N ASP A 89 -4.99 -32.28 -10.59
CA ASP A 89 -5.89 -31.21 -10.16
C ASP A 89 -5.26 -29.83 -10.45
N PRO A 90 -5.28 -29.38 -11.72
CA PRO A 90 -4.46 -28.26 -12.18
C PRO A 90 -4.94 -26.92 -11.61
N ASP A 91 -3.98 -26.07 -11.25
CA ASP A 91 -4.25 -24.73 -10.69
C ASP A 91 -4.48 -23.65 -11.74
N VAL A 92 -4.14 -23.98 -12.99
CA VAL A 92 -4.27 -23.13 -14.16
C VAL A 92 -5.00 -23.92 -15.24
N VAL A 93 -6.09 -23.35 -15.73
CA VAL A 93 -6.83 -23.87 -16.88
C VAL A 93 -6.95 -22.77 -17.91
N VAL A 94 -6.43 -23.03 -19.12
CA VAL A 94 -6.53 -22.12 -20.26
C VAL A 94 -7.30 -22.82 -21.37
N THR A 95 -8.48 -22.32 -21.71
CA THR A 95 -9.41 -22.93 -22.67
C THR A 95 -9.68 -21.99 -23.84
N PRO A 96 -9.66 -22.47 -25.10
CA PRO A 96 -10.10 -21.68 -26.23
C PRO A 96 -11.58 -21.28 -26.09
N ASP A 97 -11.91 -20.03 -26.37
CA ASP A 97 -13.28 -19.49 -26.21
C ASP A 97 -14.18 -19.67 -27.46
N GLY A 98 -13.63 -20.24 -28.53
CA GLY A 98 -14.33 -20.44 -29.80
C GLY A 98 -14.37 -19.22 -30.74
N SER A 99 -13.90 -18.06 -30.30
CA SER A 99 -13.83 -16.81 -31.08
C SER A 99 -12.40 -16.43 -31.51
N GLY A 100 -11.41 -17.28 -31.21
CA GLY A 100 -9.99 -17.03 -31.41
C GLY A 100 -9.28 -16.44 -30.19
N GLY A 101 -9.98 -16.33 -29.05
CA GLY A 101 -9.43 -15.96 -27.75
C GLY A 101 -9.32 -17.15 -26.79
N PHE A 102 -8.92 -16.87 -25.55
CA PHE A 102 -8.77 -17.85 -24.47
C PHE A 102 -9.40 -17.37 -23.17
N ALA A 103 -10.21 -18.21 -22.54
CA ALA A 103 -10.60 -18.05 -21.15
C ALA A 103 -9.48 -18.60 -20.25
N VAL A 104 -9.14 -17.85 -19.20
CA VAL A 104 -8.15 -18.28 -18.19
C VAL A 104 -8.85 -18.40 -16.85
N GLU A 105 -8.78 -19.59 -16.27
CA GLU A 105 -9.25 -19.90 -14.92
C GLU A 105 -8.07 -20.24 -14.03
N LEU A 106 -8.07 -19.68 -12.82
CA LEU A 106 -7.03 -19.88 -11.82
C LEU A 106 -7.66 -20.37 -10.52
N ARG A 107 -6.97 -21.25 -9.80
CA ARG A 107 -7.46 -21.79 -8.55
C ARG A 107 -7.25 -20.80 -7.41
N ALA A 108 -8.32 -20.52 -6.67
CA ALA A 108 -8.27 -19.72 -5.46
C ALA A 108 -7.77 -20.56 -4.28
N GLU A 109 -6.45 -20.72 -4.16
CA GLU A 109 -5.81 -21.47 -3.08
C GLU A 109 -4.40 -20.96 -2.74
N ARG A 110 -3.84 -21.47 -1.64
CA ARG A 110 -2.46 -21.17 -1.19
C ARG A 110 -1.88 -22.37 -0.46
N LEU A 111 -0.58 -22.62 -0.62
CA LEU A 111 0.16 -23.47 0.30
C LEU A 111 0.24 -22.75 1.66
N GLY A 112 -0.25 -23.41 2.72
CA GLY A 112 -0.33 -22.84 4.06
C GLY A 112 1.00 -22.41 4.69
N SER A 113 2.14 -22.77 4.08
CA SER A 113 3.51 -22.46 4.51
C SER A 113 4.25 -21.43 3.63
N GLY A 114 3.61 -20.83 2.62
CA GLY A 114 4.23 -19.89 1.67
C GLY A 114 3.79 -18.43 1.78
N SER A 115 4.32 -17.56 0.91
CA SER A 115 3.98 -16.12 0.81
C SER A 115 2.64 -15.84 0.08
N GLY A 116 1.90 -16.90 -0.27
CA GLY A 116 0.72 -16.85 -1.14
C GLY A 116 1.06 -17.19 -2.59
N ARG A 117 0.06 -17.75 -3.29
CA ARG A 117 0.18 -18.21 -4.67
C ARG A 117 0.07 -17.03 -5.64
N LEU A 118 1.07 -16.93 -6.51
CA LEU A 118 1.22 -15.93 -7.57
C LEU A 118 1.09 -16.63 -8.92
N TYR A 119 0.17 -16.15 -9.75
CA TYR A 119 -0.02 -16.61 -11.12
C TYR A 119 0.53 -15.60 -12.13
N THR A 120 1.44 -16.02 -13.00
CA THR A 120 1.95 -15.19 -14.10
C THR A 120 1.27 -15.59 -15.39
N LEU A 121 0.44 -14.71 -15.95
CA LEU A 121 -0.15 -14.91 -17.28
C LEU A 121 0.78 -14.35 -18.35
N THR A 122 1.01 -15.10 -19.41
CA THR A 122 1.74 -14.62 -20.59
C THR A 122 0.89 -14.87 -21.81
N ALA A 123 0.50 -13.80 -22.47
CA ALA A 123 -0.09 -13.86 -23.80
C ALA A 123 0.99 -13.51 -24.83
N THR A 124 0.87 -14.02 -26.04
CA THR A 124 1.77 -13.68 -27.14
C THR A 124 0.98 -13.76 -28.43
N ALA A 125 0.91 -12.66 -29.17
CA ALA A 125 0.27 -12.59 -30.47
C ALA A 125 1.29 -12.34 -31.58
N THR A 126 1.11 -12.98 -32.73
CA THR A 126 1.91 -12.77 -33.93
C THR A 126 1.03 -12.34 -35.09
N ASP A 127 1.56 -11.50 -35.96
CA ASP A 127 0.95 -11.09 -37.23
C ASP A 127 1.68 -11.74 -38.43
N LEU A 128 1.32 -11.34 -39.65
CA LEU A 128 1.97 -11.81 -40.90
C LEU A 128 3.31 -11.11 -41.20
N ALA A 129 3.70 -10.10 -40.42
CA ALA A 129 4.97 -9.41 -40.58
C ALA A 129 6.07 -10.13 -39.77
N PRO A 130 7.31 -10.24 -40.29
CA PRO A 130 8.41 -10.87 -39.58
C PRO A 130 8.90 -9.95 -38.45
N ARG A 131 8.21 -9.94 -37.31
CA ARG A 131 8.58 -9.19 -36.09
C ARG A 131 8.69 -10.12 -34.88
N ALA A 132 9.42 -9.65 -33.87
CA ALA A 132 9.45 -10.29 -32.56
C ALA A 132 8.08 -10.13 -31.86
N PRO A 133 7.58 -11.17 -31.15
CA PRO A 133 6.28 -11.16 -30.48
C PRO A 133 6.14 -10.04 -29.43
N THR A 134 4.94 -9.48 -29.30
CA THR A 134 4.61 -8.45 -28.29
C THR A 134 3.84 -9.02 -27.10
N GLY A 135 4.41 -8.84 -25.90
CA GLY A 135 3.72 -8.52 -24.64
C GLY A 135 3.17 -9.68 -23.78
N GLY A 136 3.84 -9.98 -22.67
CA GLY A 136 3.26 -10.67 -21.51
C GLY A 136 2.81 -9.70 -20.41
N ALA A 137 1.80 -10.07 -19.61
CA ALA A 137 1.37 -9.31 -18.44
C ALA A 137 1.24 -10.22 -17.22
N ALA A 138 2.18 -10.11 -16.28
CA ALA A 138 2.11 -10.82 -15.01
C ALA A 138 0.88 -10.35 -14.20
N VAL A 139 0.13 -11.30 -13.65
CA VAL A 139 -0.97 -11.03 -12.71
C VAL A 139 -0.41 -11.20 -11.31
N THR A 140 0.24 -10.16 -10.80
CA THR A 140 0.65 -10.12 -9.39
C THR A 140 -0.53 -9.80 -8.49
N PRO A 141 -0.69 -10.45 -7.31
CA PRO A 141 -1.34 -9.81 -6.16
C PRO A 141 -0.66 -8.45 -5.97
N GLY A 142 -1.44 -7.40 -5.78
CA GLY A 142 -0.97 -6.02 -5.89
C GLY A 142 0.36 -5.78 -5.17
N GLU A 143 1.35 -5.34 -5.94
CA GLU A 143 2.41 -4.45 -5.55
C GLU A 143 3.18 -4.06 -6.82
N THR A 144 3.60 -2.80 -6.88
CA THR A 144 4.65 -2.32 -7.77
C THR A 144 5.74 -3.38 -7.90
N GLY A 145 6.07 -3.80 -9.14
CA GLY A 145 7.06 -4.86 -9.37
C GLY A 145 8.32 -4.63 -8.51
N PRO A 146 8.96 -5.71 -8.02
CA PRO A 146 10.09 -5.57 -7.11
C PRO A 146 11.10 -4.64 -7.75
N VAL A 147 11.40 -3.54 -7.06
CA VAL A 147 12.54 -2.71 -7.48
C VAL A 147 13.73 -3.68 -7.52
N PRO A 148 14.41 -3.86 -8.66
CA PRO A 148 15.38 -4.94 -8.83
C PRO A 148 16.40 -4.93 -7.68
N GLY A 149 16.52 -6.06 -6.96
CA GLY A 149 17.39 -6.19 -5.79
C GLY A 149 16.72 -5.94 -4.43
N VAL A 150 15.42 -5.66 -4.37
CA VAL A 150 14.66 -5.59 -3.11
C VAL A 150 14.29 -7.00 -2.65
N GLN A 151 14.64 -7.29 -1.40
CA GLN A 151 14.24 -8.49 -0.67
C GLN A 151 13.07 -8.14 0.26
N ARG A 152 12.08 -9.05 0.33
CA ARG A 152 10.90 -8.92 1.19
C ARG A 152 10.93 -9.99 2.26
N PHE A 153 10.75 -9.56 3.50
CA PHE A 153 10.59 -10.42 4.67
C PHE A 153 9.29 -10.05 5.38
N SER A 154 8.60 -11.02 5.95
CA SER A 154 7.33 -10.79 6.62
C SER A 154 7.21 -11.60 7.92
N HIS A 155 6.47 -11.04 8.88
CA HIS A 155 6.27 -11.63 10.19
C HIS A 155 4.93 -11.17 10.78
N ALA A 156 4.19 -12.09 11.41
CA ALA A 156 2.90 -11.76 12.00
C ALA A 156 3.06 -11.41 13.49
N ALA A 157 2.73 -10.17 13.84
CA ALA A 157 2.83 -9.67 15.21
C ALA A 157 1.88 -8.48 15.41
N MET A 158 1.54 -8.16 16.66
CA MET A 158 0.65 -7.06 17.05
C MET A 158 -0.70 -7.09 16.30
N ALA A 159 -1.25 -8.29 16.11
CA ALA A 159 -2.46 -8.55 15.32
C ALA A 159 -2.43 -8.04 13.87
N THR A 160 -1.25 -7.96 13.25
CA THR A 160 -1.07 -7.58 11.85
C THR A 160 0.13 -8.28 11.19
N LEU A 161 0.36 -7.99 9.90
CA LEU A 161 1.56 -8.42 9.19
C LEU A 161 2.56 -7.28 9.15
N PHE A 162 3.74 -7.51 9.71
CA PHE A 162 4.90 -6.65 9.55
C PHE A 162 5.69 -7.11 8.34
N GLU A 163 6.13 -6.18 7.50
CA GLU A 163 6.99 -6.47 6.36
C GLU A 163 8.16 -5.50 6.28
N ILE A 164 9.31 -6.04 5.89
CA ILE A 164 10.56 -5.31 5.64
C ILE A 164 10.94 -5.56 4.19
N HIS A 165 11.00 -4.48 3.42
CA HIS A 165 11.47 -4.47 2.05
C HIS A 165 12.82 -3.76 2.07
N CYS A 166 13.92 -4.44 1.73
CA CYS A 166 15.25 -3.83 1.81
C CYS A 166 16.16 -4.23 0.64
N VAL A 167 17.14 -3.38 0.35
CA VAL A 167 18.19 -3.65 -0.63
C VAL A 167 19.51 -3.84 0.08
N HIS A 168 20.15 -4.99 -0.13
CA HIS A 168 21.48 -5.30 0.39
C HIS A 168 22.21 -6.25 -0.56
N ALA A 169 23.54 -6.13 -0.64
CA ALA A 169 24.37 -6.95 -1.53
C ALA A 169 24.42 -8.43 -1.11
N ASP A 170 24.33 -8.68 0.20
CA ASP A 170 24.27 -10.02 0.79
C ASP A 170 22.84 -10.34 1.27
N PRO A 171 22.13 -11.28 0.62
CA PRO A 171 20.80 -11.72 1.04
C PRO A 171 20.73 -12.43 2.38
N SER A 172 21.81 -13.11 2.79
CA SER A 172 21.87 -13.81 4.06
C SER A 172 21.98 -12.83 5.23
N TYR A 173 22.75 -11.75 5.03
CA TYR A 173 22.86 -10.65 5.98
C TYR A 173 21.52 -9.91 6.14
N ALA A 174 20.85 -9.57 5.03
CA ALA A 174 19.54 -8.94 5.05
C ALA A 174 18.49 -9.77 5.80
N ARG A 175 18.52 -11.10 5.62
CA ARG A 175 17.64 -12.02 6.33
C ARG A 175 17.90 -12.05 7.84
N GLN A 176 19.17 -12.01 8.26
CA GLN A 176 19.53 -11.97 9.68
C GLN A 176 19.08 -10.66 10.34
N ALA A 177 19.29 -9.53 9.67
CA ALA A 177 18.81 -8.23 10.14
C ALA A 177 17.27 -8.20 10.24
N ALA A 178 16.57 -8.73 9.24
CA ALA A 178 15.11 -8.83 9.27
C ALA A 178 14.62 -9.73 10.40
N GLN A 179 15.28 -10.87 10.66
CA GLN A 179 14.94 -11.73 11.79
C GLN A 179 15.14 -11.01 13.13
N ALA A 180 16.26 -10.33 13.32
CA ALA A 180 16.52 -9.55 14.54
C ALA A 180 15.46 -8.44 14.74
N ALA A 181 15.02 -7.80 13.65
CA ALA A 181 13.92 -6.84 13.68
C ALA A 181 12.59 -7.46 14.08
N PHE A 182 12.27 -8.66 13.59
CA PHE A 182 11.04 -9.37 13.98
C PHE A 182 11.08 -9.85 15.43
N ASP A 183 12.23 -10.33 15.91
CA ASP A 183 12.41 -10.68 17.32
C ASP A 183 12.21 -9.45 18.24
N LEU A 184 12.59 -8.26 17.77
CA LEU A 184 12.32 -6.99 18.44
C LEU A 184 10.81 -6.69 18.47
N VAL A 185 10.10 -6.83 17.35
CA VAL A 185 8.64 -6.62 17.30
C VAL A 185 7.91 -7.57 18.24
N ASP A 186 8.31 -8.85 18.30
CA ASP A 186 7.74 -9.83 19.22
C ASP A 186 7.96 -9.43 20.68
N ARG A 187 9.15 -8.95 21.01
CA ARG A 187 9.44 -8.44 22.36
C ARG A 187 8.55 -7.26 22.72
N LEU A 188 8.40 -6.29 21.81
CA LEU A 188 7.54 -5.13 22.01
C LEU A 188 6.07 -5.56 22.20
N GLU A 189 5.59 -6.56 21.46
CA GLU A 189 4.24 -7.11 21.67
C GLU A 189 4.07 -7.72 23.07
N GLN A 190 5.06 -8.50 23.54
CA GLN A 190 5.02 -9.08 24.89
C GLN A 190 5.03 -8.01 25.99
N GLU A 191 5.76 -6.91 25.77
CA GLU A 191 5.86 -5.78 26.71
C GLU A 191 4.60 -4.89 26.70
N GLN A 192 4.02 -4.62 25.53
CA GLN A 192 3.06 -3.52 25.33
C GLN A 192 1.61 -3.98 25.08
N SER A 193 1.37 -5.26 24.83
CA SER A 193 0.02 -5.75 24.51
C SER A 193 -0.86 -5.86 25.74
N ARG A 194 -2.05 -5.23 25.73
CA ARG A 194 -3.08 -5.43 26.76
C ARG A 194 -3.71 -6.83 26.76
N PHE A 195 -3.41 -7.64 25.74
CA PHE A 195 -3.91 -9.02 25.61
C PHE A 195 -2.95 -10.04 26.22
N VAL A 196 -1.71 -9.64 26.51
CA VAL A 196 -0.70 -10.47 27.18
C VAL A 196 -0.80 -10.22 28.69
N GLY A 197 -1.11 -11.26 29.47
CA GLY A 197 -1.50 -11.11 30.88
C GLY A 197 -0.43 -10.53 31.81
N ASN A 198 0.85 -10.71 31.48
CA ASN A 198 2.00 -10.24 32.26
C ASN A 198 2.75 -9.06 31.62
N SER A 199 2.25 -8.50 30.53
CA SER A 199 2.83 -7.31 29.87
C SER A 199 2.87 -6.10 30.79
N ASP A 200 3.70 -5.12 30.46
CA ASP A 200 3.81 -3.87 31.20
C ASP A 200 2.46 -3.14 31.23
N VAL A 201 1.77 -3.06 30.09
CA VAL A 201 0.43 -2.47 29.99
C VAL A 201 -0.58 -3.22 30.86
N SER A 202 -0.57 -4.55 30.86
CA SER A 202 -1.46 -5.33 31.73
C SER A 202 -1.15 -5.13 33.22
N ARG A 203 0.12 -4.93 33.60
CA ARG A 203 0.49 -4.60 34.98
C ARG A 203 0.03 -3.20 35.37
N ILE A 204 0.23 -2.19 34.51
CA ILE A 204 -0.25 -0.82 34.74
C ILE A 204 -1.77 -0.81 34.92
N ASN A 205 -2.51 -1.53 34.06
CA ASN A 205 -3.97 -1.60 34.09
C ASN A 205 -4.57 -2.24 35.36
N ARG A 206 -3.73 -2.89 36.18
CA ARG A 206 -4.13 -3.49 37.46
C ARG A 206 -3.75 -2.64 38.67
N LEU A 207 -3.08 -1.50 38.47
CA LEU A 207 -2.69 -0.63 39.58
C LEU A 207 -3.92 0.04 40.20
N SER A 208 -3.91 0.10 41.53
CA SER A 208 -4.75 0.99 42.33
C SER A 208 -3.99 2.27 42.68
N ALA A 209 -4.72 3.31 43.06
CA ALA A 209 -4.15 4.59 43.50
C ALA A 209 -3.09 4.38 44.59
N GLY A 210 -1.93 5.02 44.41
CA GLY A 210 -0.75 4.91 45.26
C GLY A 210 0.18 3.73 44.92
N GLN A 211 -0.22 2.80 44.05
CA GLN A 211 0.65 1.71 43.61
C GLN A 211 1.54 2.14 42.44
N GLY A 212 2.66 1.44 42.25
CA GLY A 212 3.50 1.58 41.07
C GLY A 212 4.05 0.24 40.59
N THR A 213 4.48 0.21 39.33
CA THR A 213 5.14 -0.96 38.73
C THR A 213 6.30 -0.52 37.85
N SER A 214 7.37 -1.30 37.85
CA SER A 214 8.45 -1.14 36.88
C SER A 214 7.98 -1.63 35.50
N VAL A 215 8.45 -0.94 34.48
CA VAL A 215 8.19 -1.23 33.06
C VAL A 215 9.50 -1.34 32.30
N SER A 216 9.46 -1.91 31.11
CA SER A 216 10.61 -1.91 30.21
C SER A 216 10.94 -0.48 29.75
N PRO A 217 12.20 -0.22 29.34
CA PRO A 217 12.57 1.04 28.68
C PRO A 217 11.70 1.34 27.47
N SER A 218 11.40 0.33 26.64
CA SER A 218 10.58 0.49 25.44
C SER A 218 9.16 0.96 25.78
N THR A 219 8.54 0.38 26.81
CA THR A 219 7.22 0.81 27.28
C THR A 219 7.28 2.23 27.84
N MET A 220 8.30 2.57 28.64
CA MET A 220 8.42 3.93 29.18
C MET A 220 8.52 4.97 28.07
N GLU A 221 9.39 4.76 27.10
CA GLU A 221 9.57 5.66 25.96
C GLU A 221 8.26 5.82 25.16
N CYS A 222 7.57 4.71 24.87
CA CYS A 222 6.28 4.73 24.18
C CYS A 222 5.21 5.53 24.97
N LEU A 223 5.21 5.44 26.31
CA LEU A 223 4.33 6.23 27.17
C LEU A 223 4.69 7.72 27.18
N GLU A 224 5.96 8.08 27.13
CA GLU A 224 6.40 9.47 27.03
C GLU A 224 5.97 10.11 25.72
N ILE A 225 6.11 9.37 24.60
CA ILE A 225 5.60 9.79 23.28
C ILE A 225 4.08 9.96 23.36
N ALA A 226 3.36 8.99 23.93
CA ALA A 226 1.90 9.07 24.07
C ALA A 226 1.47 10.26 24.93
N ARG A 227 2.18 10.56 26.03
CA ARG A 227 1.95 11.71 26.91
C ARG A 227 2.15 13.03 26.17
N ARG A 228 3.23 13.13 25.39
CA ARG A 228 3.51 14.31 24.55
C ARG A 228 2.40 14.51 23.51
N MET A 229 1.95 13.44 22.85
CA MET A 229 0.85 13.50 21.87
C MET A 229 -0.50 13.82 22.48
N TYR A 230 -0.76 13.36 23.71
CA TYR A 230 -1.93 13.75 24.48
C TYR A 230 -1.98 15.28 24.68
N ASP A 231 -0.85 15.90 25.03
CA ASP A 231 -0.80 17.35 25.25
C ASP A 231 -0.85 18.15 23.92
N VAL A 232 -0.07 17.76 22.91
CA VAL A 232 0.00 18.45 21.60
C VAL A 232 -1.33 18.45 20.85
N THR A 233 -2.09 17.36 20.95
CA THR A 233 -3.37 17.19 20.26
C THR A 233 -4.55 17.77 21.05
N GLY A 234 -4.31 18.45 22.17
CA GLY A 234 -5.39 18.97 23.01
C GLY A 234 -6.28 17.85 23.55
N ARG A 235 -5.68 16.70 23.90
CA ARG A 235 -6.33 15.48 24.39
C ARG A 235 -7.16 14.72 23.35
N ALA A 236 -7.04 15.05 22.07
CA ALA A 236 -7.72 14.30 21.01
C ALA A 236 -7.11 12.90 20.79
N PHE A 237 -5.83 12.73 21.08
CA PHE A 237 -5.19 11.42 21.24
C PHE A 237 -5.08 11.06 22.73
N ASP A 238 -5.60 9.90 23.13
CA ASP A 238 -5.55 9.44 24.53
C ASP A 238 -5.46 7.90 24.62
N VAL A 239 -4.27 7.41 24.99
CA VAL A 239 -4.03 5.97 25.22
C VAL A 239 -4.73 5.43 26.46
N SER A 240 -5.24 6.28 27.35
CA SER A 240 -6.03 5.85 28.52
C SER A 240 -7.49 5.51 28.19
N ILE A 241 -7.89 5.55 26.92
CA ILE A 241 -9.26 5.24 26.48
C ILE A 241 -10.31 6.09 27.23
N GLY A 242 -9.96 7.32 27.61
CA GLY A 242 -10.80 8.24 28.38
C GLY A 242 -10.90 7.94 29.88
N SER A 243 -10.13 6.99 30.42
CA SER A 243 -10.03 6.73 31.87
C SER A 243 -9.17 7.76 32.61
N GLY A 244 -8.40 8.57 31.89
CA GLY A 244 -7.67 9.72 32.41
C GLY A 244 -6.18 9.45 32.53
N LEU A 245 -5.43 9.71 31.45
CA LEU A 245 -3.98 9.52 31.39
C LEU A 245 -3.21 10.28 32.48
N LEU A 246 -3.72 11.44 32.90
CA LEU A 246 -3.17 12.25 34.00
C LEU A 246 -3.27 11.57 35.38
N GLY A 247 -4.06 10.50 35.48
CA GLY A 247 -4.07 9.60 36.64
C GLY A 247 -2.85 8.69 36.72
N LEU A 248 -1.94 8.73 35.75
CA LEU A 248 -0.64 8.06 35.80
C LEU A 248 0.49 9.09 35.92
N GLU A 249 1.46 8.74 36.74
CA GLU A 249 2.73 9.44 36.85
C GLU A 249 3.82 8.55 36.26
N LEU A 250 4.56 9.10 35.30
CA LEU A 250 5.70 8.45 34.67
C LEU A 250 6.97 8.91 35.39
N VAL A 251 7.83 7.96 35.78
CA VAL A 251 9.16 8.21 36.34
C VAL A 251 10.19 7.65 35.36
N PRO A 252 10.60 8.42 34.34
CA PRO A 252 11.40 7.90 33.22
C PRO A 252 12.74 7.31 33.65
N ASP A 253 13.51 8.02 34.47
CA ASP A 253 14.85 7.59 34.93
C ASP A 253 14.82 6.28 35.73
N GLY A 254 13.68 5.96 36.36
CA GLY A 254 13.49 4.74 37.13
C GLY A 254 12.75 3.64 36.38
N PHE A 255 12.24 3.92 35.17
CA PHE A 255 11.31 3.06 34.44
C PHE A 255 10.12 2.59 35.30
N VAL A 256 9.54 3.50 36.08
CA VAL A 256 8.40 3.21 36.96
C VAL A 256 7.18 4.02 36.55
N VAL A 257 6.02 3.39 36.56
CA VAL A 257 4.72 4.06 36.41
C VAL A 257 3.96 3.94 37.73
N HIS A 258 3.48 5.08 38.25
CA HIS A 258 2.63 5.15 39.43
C HIS A 258 1.20 5.53 39.07
N ALA A 259 0.22 4.88 39.68
CA ALA A 259 -1.18 5.26 39.59
C ALA A 259 -1.52 6.29 40.68
N ARG A 260 -1.95 7.48 40.27
CA ARG A 260 -2.48 8.54 41.13
C ARG A 260 -4.00 8.45 41.31
N ALA A 261 -4.67 7.70 40.45
CA ALA A 261 -6.10 7.45 40.50
C ALA A 261 -6.40 5.97 40.24
N ASP A 262 -7.51 5.48 40.78
CA ASP A 262 -7.98 4.12 40.52
C ASP A 262 -8.56 3.97 39.12
N GLY A 263 -8.40 2.78 38.55
CA GLY A 263 -9.13 2.37 37.34
C GLY A 263 -8.64 2.99 36.03
N VAL A 264 -7.44 3.58 36.01
CA VAL A 264 -6.81 4.02 34.75
C VAL A 264 -6.47 2.78 33.91
N ARG A 265 -6.93 2.77 32.66
CA ARG A 265 -6.71 1.70 31.70
C ARG A 265 -6.03 2.23 30.46
N LEU A 266 -4.90 1.64 30.11
CA LEU A 266 -4.11 1.92 28.93
C LEU A 266 -4.41 0.92 27.80
N ASP A 267 -4.42 1.46 26.59
CA ASP A 267 -4.34 0.75 25.31
C ASP A 267 -3.41 1.52 24.36
N LEU A 268 -2.29 0.89 24.02
CA LEU A 268 -1.29 1.45 23.10
C LEU A 268 -1.60 1.17 21.63
N GLY A 269 -2.78 0.62 21.30
CA GLY A 269 -3.13 0.23 19.93
C GLY A 269 -3.09 1.36 18.89
N GLY A 270 -3.21 2.62 19.32
CA GLY A 270 -3.12 3.81 18.47
C GLY A 270 -1.71 4.41 18.32
N ILE A 271 -0.66 3.77 18.85
CA ILE A 271 0.73 4.25 18.76
C ILE A 271 1.78 3.14 18.67
N GLY A 272 1.47 1.95 19.21
CA GLY A 272 2.45 0.88 19.40
C GLY A 272 3.03 0.32 18.10
N LYS A 273 2.26 0.31 16.99
CA LYS A 273 2.81 -0.18 15.71
C LYS A 273 3.79 0.82 15.12
N GLY A 274 3.49 2.11 15.19
CA GLY A 274 4.36 3.20 14.79
C GLY A 274 5.65 3.17 15.60
N TYR A 275 5.55 3.00 16.92
CA TYR A 275 6.70 2.80 17.80
C TYR A 275 7.53 1.58 17.36
N ALA A 276 6.90 0.43 17.10
CA ALA A 276 7.62 -0.76 16.62
C ALA A 276 8.30 -0.52 15.26
N VAL A 277 7.63 0.17 14.33
CA VAL A 277 8.19 0.53 13.02
C VAL A 277 9.41 1.45 13.16
N ASP A 278 9.36 2.44 14.07
CA ASP A 278 10.48 3.32 14.36
C ASP A 278 11.69 2.54 14.90
N ARG A 279 11.46 1.63 15.86
CA ARG A 279 12.50 0.78 16.46
C ARG A 279 13.09 -0.22 15.46
N VAL A 280 12.27 -0.79 14.58
CA VAL A 280 12.76 -1.64 13.48
C VAL A 280 13.65 -0.83 12.54
N ALA A 281 13.23 0.38 12.17
CA ALA A 281 14.01 1.23 11.27
C ALA A 281 15.36 1.67 11.88
N GLU A 282 15.39 1.91 13.18
CA GLU A 282 16.61 2.17 13.95
C GLU A 282 17.54 0.95 13.94
N LEU A 283 17.03 -0.25 14.28
CA LEU A 283 17.79 -1.49 14.25
C LEU A 283 18.35 -1.77 12.83
N LEU A 284 17.56 -1.60 11.77
CA LEU A 284 18.06 -1.76 10.41
C LEU A 284 19.22 -0.79 10.10
N GLY A 285 19.18 0.43 10.65
CA GLY A 285 20.27 1.38 10.58
C GLY A 285 21.55 0.91 11.28
N GLU A 286 21.44 0.27 12.45
CA GLU A 286 22.57 -0.35 13.18
C GLU A 286 23.20 -1.50 12.39
N TRP A 287 22.40 -2.21 11.61
CA TRP A 287 22.85 -3.24 10.67
C TRP A 287 23.34 -2.66 9.33
N GLU A 288 23.48 -1.35 9.19
CA GLU A 288 23.91 -0.67 7.95
C GLU A 288 22.97 -0.88 6.75
N ILE A 289 21.69 -1.20 7.02
CA ILE A 289 20.64 -1.33 6.00
C ILE A 289 19.85 -0.02 5.90
N HIS A 290 20.31 0.87 5.03
CA HIS A 290 19.70 2.20 4.87
C HIS A 290 18.62 2.27 3.78
N HIS A 291 18.63 1.36 2.81
CA HIS A 291 17.64 1.31 1.73
C HIS A 291 16.51 0.35 2.08
N ALA A 292 15.56 0.79 2.90
CA ALA A 292 14.45 -0.04 3.34
C ALA A 292 13.10 0.68 3.45
N LEU A 293 12.04 -0.10 3.34
CA LEU A 293 10.66 0.25 3.67
C LEU A 293 10.14 -0.78 4.68
N VAL A 294 9.60 -0.29 5.78
CA VAL A 294 9.05 -1.09 6.87
C VAL A 294 7.58 -0.73 7.01
N HIS A 295 6.70 -1.71 7.18
CA HIS A 295 5.32 -1.42 7.54
C HIS A 295 4.68 -2.44 8.46
N GLY A 296 3.82 -1.97 9.36
CA GLY A 296 2.88 -2.76 10.15
C GLY A 296 1.47 -2.66 9.56
N GLY A 297 1.05 -3.65 8.78
CA GLY A 297 -0.32 -3.77 8.28
C GLY A 297 -0.77 -2.69 7.30
N PHE A 298 0.17 -2.07 6.56
CA PHE A 298 -0.02 -0.93 5.64
C PHE A 298 -0.61 0.35 6.27
N SER A 299 -0.96 0.33 7.55
CA SER A 299 -1.45 1.51 8.28
C SER A 299 -0.35 2.30 8.96
N SER A 300 0.82 1.71 9.15
CA SER A 300 1.99 2.36 9.76
C SER A 300 3.18 2.02 8.87
N VAL A 301 3.64 2.98 8.07
CA VAL A 301 4.67 2.78 7.03
C VAL A 301 5.82 3.75 7.28
N LEU A 302 7.05 3.27 7.12
CA LEU A 302 8.26 4.07 7.21
C LEU A 302 9.21 3.71 6.07
N ALA A 303 9.56 4.73 5.30
CA ALA A 303 10.59 4.67 4.26
C ALA A 303 11.89 5.28 4.77
N LEU A 304 12.97 4.51 4.74
CA LEU A 304 14.34 5.02 4.88
C LEU A 304 14.80 5.60 3.52
N GLU A 305 16.04 5.34 3.11
CA GLU A 305 16.51 5.76 1.79
C GLU A 305 15.75 5.04 0.69
N ALA A 306 15.56 5.74 -0.43
CA ALA A 306 14.96 5.17 -1.63
C ALA A 306 15.89 4.09 -2.20
N PRO A 307 15.37 3.05 -2.88
CA PRO A 307 16.22 2.07 -3.56
C PRO A 307 17.23 2.75 -4.51
N PRO A 308 18.44 2.19 -4.74
CA PRO A 308 19.52 2.88 -5.46
C PRO A 308 19.21 3.43 -6.87
N LYS A 309 18.14 2.98 -7.52
CA LYS A 309 17.68 3.43 -8.84
C LYS A 309 16.30 4.13 -8.81
N GLY A 310 15.74 4.34 -7.63
CA GLY A 310 14.41 4.92 -7.43
C GLY A 310 14.47 6.29 -6.76
N ASN A 311 13.49 7.15 -7.03
CA ASN A 311 13.35 8.45 -6.38
C ASN A 311 12.65 8.36 -5.02
N GLY A 312 12.06 7.20 -4.69
CA GLY A 312 11.34 6.92 -3.46
C GLY A 312 10.63 5.57 -3.53
N TRP A 313 10.16 5.09 -2.39
CA TRP A 313 9.29 3.93 -2.28
C TRP A 313 7.87 4.32 -2.71
N PRO A 314 7.27 3.62 -3.68
CA PRO A 314 5.94 3.96 -4.16
C PRO A 314 4.87 3.54 -3.16
N LEU A 315 4.08 4.49 -2.67
CA LEU A 315 2.94 4.28 -1.78
C LEU A 315 1.66 4.79 -2.43
N THR A 316 0.54 4.14 -2.14
CA THR A 316 -0.78 4.51 -2.66
C THR A 316 -1.77 4.73 -1.53
N LEU A 317 -2.41 5.89 -1.51
CA LEU A 317 -3.57 6.15 -0.65
C LEU A 317 -4.80 5.81 -1.48
N SER A 318 -5.63 4.90 -0.97
CA SER A 318 -6.80 4.43 -1.69
C SER A 318 -8.07 4.74 -0.91
N THR A 319 -9.20 4.85 -1.60
CA THR A 319 -10.51 4.82 -0.95
C THR A 319 -10.51 3.60 -0.05
N PRO A 320 -10.86 3.74 1.23
CA PRO A 320 -10.76 2.58 2.08
C PRO A 320 -11.82 1.53 1.59
N GLY A 321 -11.81 0.29 2.08
CA GLY A 321 -12.81 -0.73 1.71
C GLY A 321 -12.24 -1.91 0.93
N ARG A 322 -13.03 -2.99 0.82
CA ARG A 322 -12.62 -4.24 0.15
C ARG A 322 -13.06 -4.33 -1.30
N GLU A 323 -14.14 -3.63 -1.67
CA GLU A 323 -14.68 -3.65 -3.03
C GLU A 323 -14.20 -2.42 -3.80
N ASP A 324 -13.43 -2.64 -4.87
CA ASP A 324 -12.92 -1.63 -5.82
C ASP A 324 -12.20 -0.41 -5.19
N PRO A 325 -11.06 -0.61 -4.51
CA PRO A 325 -10.30 0.50 -3.92
C PRO A 325 -9.74 1.41 -5.03
N ARG A 326 -10.27 2.63 -5.13
CA ARG A 326 -9.77 3.65 -6.05
C ARG A 326 -8.55 4.33 -5.46
N VAL A 327 -7.49 4.46 -6.24
CA VAL A 327 -6.32 5.25 -5.84
C VAL A 327 -6.71 6.73 -5.78
N LEU A 328 -6.55 7.32 -4.61
CA LEU A 328 -6.80 8.73 -4.33
C LEU A 328 -5.52 9.56 -4.53
N GLU A 329 -4.37 9.05 -4.09
CA GLU A 329 -3.09 9.76 -4.15
C GLU A 329 -1.92 8.77 -4.29
N ARG A 330 -0.82 9.22 -4.91
CA ARG A 330 0.43 8.43 -5.02
C ARG A 330 1.59 9.20 -4.40
N VAL A 331 2.23 8.58 -3.41
CA VAL A 331 3.36 9.18 -2.69
C VAL A 331 4.64 8.43 -3.04
N SER A 332 5.71 9.16 -3.38
CA SER A 332 7.05 8.59 -3.52
C SER A 332 7.84 8.90 -2.26
N ALA A 333 7.83 7.95 -1.31
CA ALA A 333 8.34 8.15 0.04
C ALA A 333 9.85 7.90 0.11
N ARG A 334 10.59 8.88 0.65
CA ARG A 334 12.01 8.77 0.96
C ARG A 334 12.28 9.50 2.25
N ARG A 335 12.85 8.82 3.25
CA ARG A 335 13.03 9.35 4.60
C ARG A 335 11.74 9.97 5.13
N GLN A 336 10.67 9.20 5.08
CA GLN A 336 9.32 9.69 5.36
C GLN A 336 8.51 8.56 5.99
N VAL A 337 7.64 8.93 6.93
CA VAL A 337 6.64 8.04 7.50
C VAL A 337 5.27 8.38 6.93
N LEU A 338 4.42 7.37 6.80
CA LEU A 338 3.01 7.51 6.44
C LEU A 338 2.17 6.63 7.36
N SER A 339 1.25 7.24 8.08
CA SER A 339 0.26 6.54 8.90
C SER A 339 -1.14 6.72 8.32
N ALA A 340 -1.98 5.70 8.43
CA ALA A 340 -3.37 5.71 7.99
C ALA A 340 -4.30 5.26 9.13
N SER A 341 -5.37 6.01 9.34
CA SER A 341 -6.45 5.70 10.29
C SER A 341 -7.81 5.80 9.60
N GLY A 342 -8.74 4.92 9.96
CA GLY A 342 -10.05 4.90 9.33
C GLY A 342 -11.02 3.96 10.05
N THR A 343 -12.31 4.21 9.89
CA THR A 343 -13.37 3.53 10.66
C THR A 343 -13.70 2.11 10.17
N ARG A 344 -12.93 1.56 9.21
CA ARG A 344 -13.22 0.25 8.57
C ARG A 344 -12.75 -0.96 9.36
N LYS A 345 -11.74 -0.81 10.23
CA LYS A 345 -11.39 -1.85 11.22
C LYS A 345 -12.36 -1.84 12.43
N GLY A 346 -13.47 -1.11 12.34
CA GLY A 346 -14.53 -0.99 13.35
C GLY A 346 -14.67 0.44 13.90
N GLY A 347 -15.84 0.78 14.45
CA GLY A 347 -16.09 2.05 15.14
C GLY A 347 -15.44 2.14 16.53
N HIS A 348 -14.23 1.61 16.68
CA HIS A 348 -13.49 1.57 17.94
C HIS A 348 -12.84 2.93 18.27
N ILE A 349 -12.66 3.81 17.28
CA ILE A 349 -12.16 5.17 17.51
C ILE A 349 -13.28 6.04 18.08
N ARG A 350 -13.05 6.57 19.28
CA ARG A 350 -13.94 7.49 19.99
C ARG A 350 -13.18 8.74 20.35
N ASP A 351 -13.85 9.88 20.29
CA ASP A 351 -13.30 11.13 20.83
C ASP A 351 -13.26 11.02 22.37
N PRO A 352 -12.07 10.97 22.98
CA PRO A 352 -11.95 10.83 24.44
C PRO A 352 -12.49 12.06 25.19
N ARG A 353 -12.63 13.21 24.51
CA ARG A 353 -13.14 14.47 25.10
C ARG A 353 -14.67 14.46 25.23
N THR A 354 -15.35 13.75 24.33
CA THR A 354 -16.83 13.75 24.23
C THR A 354 -17.47 12.37 24.37
N GLY A 355 -16.68 11.29 24.28
CA GLY A 355 -17.13 9.90 24.26
C GLY A 355 -17.78 9.45 22.95
N ARG A 356 -17.91 10.33 21.94
CA ARG A 356 -18.61 10.05 20.68
C ARG A 356 -17.75 9.20 19.73
N ALA A 357 -18.37 8.22 19.08
CA ALA A 357 -17.70 7.41 18.06
C ALA A 357 -17.60 8.16 16.73
N VAL A 358 -16.48 7.98 16.03
CA VAL A 358 -16.29 8.52 14.67
C VAL A 358 -16.78 7.50 13.64
N ARG A 359 -17.45 7.96 12.58
CA ARG A 359 -17.94 7.15 11.45
C ARG A 359 -17.55 7.79 10.12
N GLY A 360 -17.49 6.99 9.06
CA GLY A 360 -17.37 7.46 7.67
C GLY A 360 -16.08 8.18 7.27
N ARG A 361 -15.14 8.41 8.18
CA ARG A 361 -13.91 9.18 7.94
C ARG A 361 -12.69 8.29 7.67
N ALA A 362 -11.73 8.80 6.90
CA ALA A 362 -10.38 8.26 6.82
C ALA A 362 -9.34 9.38 6.79
N VAL A 363 -8.18 9.08 7.35
CA VAL A 363 -7.08 10.03 7.50
C VAL A 363 -5.77 9.35 7.15
N TRP A 364 -4.91 10.09 6.45
CA TRP A 364 -3.49 9.78 6.29
C TRP A 364 -2.65 10.93 6.82
N VAL A 365 -1.55 10.60 7.49
CA VAL A 365 -0.59 11.57 8.04
C VAL A 365 0.80 11.19 7.56
N ALA A 366 1.53 12.15 7.00
CA ALA A 366 2.94 11.98 6.68
C ALA A 366 3.82 12.97 7.45
N LEU A 367 5.01 12.49 7.82
CA LEU A 367 6.04 13.28 8.48
C LEU A 367 7.41 12.94 7.87
N PRO A 368 8.33 13.91 7.73
CA PRO A 368 9.70 13.62 7.37
C PRO A 368 10.42 12.85 8.48
N ARG A 369 11.42 12.06 8.09
CA ARG A 369 12.42 11.41 8.95
C ARG A 369 13.81 11.88 8.51
N ALA A 370 14.04 13.18 8.61
CA ALA A 370 15.24 13.89 8.23
C ALA A 370 15.85 14.66 9.42
N GLY A 371 16.69 13.98 10.22
CA GLY A 371 17.56 14.61 11.23
C GLY A 371 17.55 13.91 12.59
N GLU A 372 18.43 14.37 13.49
CA GLU A 372 18.42 14.05 14.93
C GLU A 372 17.08 14.50 15.56
N GLY A 373 16.50 13.70 16.45
CA GLY A 373 15.25 14.01 17.16
C GLY A 373 13.96 13.63 16.41
N GLN A 374 14.05 12.82 15.35
CA GLN A 374 12.91 12.30 14.58
C GLN A 374 12.84 10.76 14.62
N GLU A 375 13.43 10.17 15.66
CA GLU A 375 13.49 8.72 15.86
C GLU A 375 12.11 8.12 16.13
N ASP A 376 11.16 8.92 16.60
CA ASP A 376 9.77 8.53 16.95
C ASP A 376 8.70 9.01 15.95
N ALA A 377 9.11 9.33 14.71
CA ALA A 377 8.24 9.91 13.70
C ALA A 377 7.04 9.02 13.34
N ALA A 378 7.20 7.69 13.27
CA ALA A 378 6.09 6.78 12.94
C ALA A 378 5.10 6.65 14.11
N ALA A 379 5.59 6.60 15.35
CA ALA A 379 4.75 6.64 16.55
C ALA A 379 3.93 7.93 16.61
N VAL A 380 4.57 9.07 16.36
CA VAL A 380 3.91 10.38 16.27
C VAL A 380 2.87 10.40 15.14
N ALA A 381 3.23 9.93 13.94
CA ALA A 381 2.32 9.90 12.80
C ALA A 381 1.08 9.04 13.08
N GLU A 382 1.23 7.92 13.80
CA GLU A 382 0.11 7.05 14.18
C GLU A 382 -0.80 7.69 15.24
N ALA A 383 -0.22 8.35 16.24
CA ALA A 383 -0.97 9.13 17.20
C ALA A 383 -1.75 10.27 16.54
N LEU A 384 -1.11 11.01 15.63
CA LEU A 384 -1.74 12.09 14.87
C LEU A 384 -2.84 11.58 13.95
N SER A 385 -2.62 10.49 13.20
CA SER A 385 -3.67 9.94 12.33
C SER A 385 -4.89 9.52 13.13
N THR A 386 -4.70 9.01 14.35
CA THR A 386 -5.80 8.69 15.28
C THR A 386 -6.49 9.95 15.79
N ALA A 387 -5.74 10.96 16.24
CA ALA A 387 -6.31 12.25 16.69
C ALA A 387 -7.10 12.96 15.58
N PHE A 388 -6.60 12.92 14.35
CA PHE A 388 -7.18 13.63 13.22
C PHE A 388 -8.50 13.01 12.77
N MET A 389 -8.82 11.78 13.20
CA MET A 389 -10.15 11.21 13.04
C MET A 389 -11.21 12.00 13.82
N VAL A 390 -10.84 12.62 14.96
CA VAL A 390 -11.76 13.33 15.86
C VAL A 390 -11.63 14.86 15.79
N LEU A 391 -10.49 15.39 15.34
CA LEU A 391 -10.28 16.82 15.16
C LEU A 391 -11.04 17.36 13.94
N SER A 392 -11.51 18.61 14.03
CA SER A 392 -12.02 19.36 12.89
C SER A 392 -10.91 19.65 11.86
N GLU A 393 -11.30 19.96 10.61
CA GLU A 393 -10.34 20.33 9.56
C GLU A 393 -9.51 21.57 9.94
N GLU A 394 -10.10 22.52 10.68
CA GLU A 394 -9.42 23.71 11.17
C GLU A 394 -8.33 23.35 12.20
N GLU A 395 -8.66 22.53 13.20
CA GLU A 395 -7.71 22.03 14.20
C GLU A 395 -6.56 21.24 13.55
N VAL A 396 -6.86 20.40 12.55
CA VAL A 396 -5.83 19.67 11.78
C VAL A 396 -4.95 20.64 10.99
N GLY A 397 -5.55 21.64 10.34
CA GLY A 397 -4.83 22.67 9.60
C GLY A 397 -3.89 23.48 10.49
N ASP A 398 -4.32 23.82 11.71
CA ASP A 398 -3.48 24.50 12.70
C ASP A 398 -2.28 23.66 13.14
N LEU A 399 -2.47 22.34 13.30
CA LEU A 399 -1.35 21.42 13.59
C LEU A 399 -0.37 21.35 12.42
N CYS A 400 -0.86 21.21 11.18
CA CYS A 400 0.00 21.19 9.98
C CYS A 400 0.79 22.50 9.81
N ARG A 401 0.19 23.66 10.11
CA ARG A 401 0.88 24.95 10.08
C ARG A 401 1.96 25.08 11.16
N ARG A 402 1.74 24.53 12.35
CA ARG A 402 2.72 24.62 13.45
C ARG A 402 3.86 23.63 13.34
N TRP A 403 3.67 22.52 12.64
CA TRP A 403 4.67 21.45 12.51
C TRP A 403 5.25 21.40 11.09
N PRO A 404 6.48 21.90 10.88
CA PRO A 404 7.13 21.82 9.57
C PRO A 404 7.21 20.38 9.05
N GLY A 405 6.77 20.18 7.80
CA GLY A 405 6.78 18.87 7.14
C GLY A 405 5.60 17.94 7.48
N LEU A 406 4.71 18.33 8.40
CA LEU A 406 3.47 17.59 8.64
C LEU A 406 2.51 17.79 7.47
N GLU A 407 2.11 16.68 6.88
CA GLU A 407 1.07 16.62 5.84
C GLU A 407 -0.05 15.69 6.29
N ALA A 408 -1.29 16.06 5.94
CA ALA A 408 -2.46 15.28 6.24
C ALA A 408 -3.40 15.22 5.04
N TRP A 409 -3.96 14.04 4.79
CA TRP A 409 -5.06 13.84 3.85
C TRP A 409 -6.30 13.39 4.61
N LEU A 410 -7.39 14.12 4.47
CA LEU A 410 -8.66 13.85 5.13
C LEU A 410 -9.70 13.48 4.08
N LEU A 411 -10.28 12.29 4.22
CA LEU A 411 -11.47 11.90 3.49
C LEU A 411 -12.67 12.03 4.44
N PRO A 412 -13.52 13.05 4.27
CA PRO A 412 -14.65 13.29 5.16
C PRO A 412 -15.74 12.23 4.99
N GLU A 413 -16.65 12.17 5.96
CA GLU A 413 -17.85 11.34 5.87
C GLU A 413 -18.72 11.83 4.68
N PRO A 414 -19.28 10.92 3.87
CA PRO A 414 -20.23 11.30 2.84
C PRO A 414 -21.43 12.01 3.48
N ALA A 415 -21.78 13.18 2.95
CA ALA A 415 -22.78 14.07 3.54
C ALA A 415 -24.20 13.46 3.58
N GLU A 416 -24.50 12.48 2.71
CA GLU A 416 -25.76 11.71 2.63
C GLU A 416 -25.62 10.53 1.63
N GLU A 417 -26.38 9.44 1.80
CA GLU A 417 -26.48 8.35 0.82
C GLU A 417 -26.97 8.91 -0.54
N GLY A 418 -26.08 8.96 -1.54
CA GLY A 418 -26.39 9.46 -2.88
C GLY A 418 -25.84 10.85 -3.22
N THR A 419 -25.12 11.51 -2.31
CA THR A 419 -24.39 12.75 -2.63
C THR A 419 -23.01 12.48 -3.25
N ALA A 420 -22.42 13.51 -3.90
CA ALA A 420 -21.15 13.43 -4.61
C ALA A 420 -20.04 12.76 -3.79
N THR A 421 -19.16 12.02 -4.47
CA THR A 421 -18.04 11.32 -3.84
C THR A 421 -17.20 12.31 -3.02
N PRO A 422 -16.96 12.08 -1.72
CA PRO A 422 -16.20 13.01 -0.91
C PRO A 422 -14.80 13.19 -1.51
N SER A 423 -14.42 14.44 -1.74
CA SER A 423 -13.10 14.81 -2.25
C SER A 423 -12.06 14.69 -1.15
N LEU A 424 -10.88 14.16 -1.48
CA LEU A 424 -9.74 14.14 -0.58
C LEU A 424 -9.27 15.57 -0.29
N ILE A 425 -9.20 15.95 0.99
CA ILE A 425 -8.70 17.24 1.44
C ILE A 425 -7.24 17.07 1.85
N HIS A 426 -6.33 17.83 1.24
CA HIS A 426 -4.90 17.85 1.61
C HIS A 426 -4.58 19.11 2.42
N LEU A 427 -3.98 18.92 3.59
CA LEU A 427 -3.56 19.98 4.50
C LEU A 427 -2.05 19.85 4.73
N SER A 428 -1.33 20.96 4.64
CA SER A 428 0.12 21.00 4.82
C SER A 428 0.56 22.36 5.38
N HIS A 429 1.81 22.43 5.83
CA HIS A 429 2.41 23.66 6.37
C HIS A 429 2.31 24.87 5.43
N SER A 430 2.40 24.64 4.11
CA SER A 430 2.45 25.68 3.06
C SER A 430 1.14 25.92 2.32
N ALA A 431 0.04 25.25 2.69
CA ALA A 431 -1.24 25.43 2.01
C ALA A 431 -1.90 26.78 2.38
N PRO A 432 -2.30 27.63 1.41
CA PRO A 432 -3.08 28.82 1.69
C PRO A 432 -4.47 28.42 2.21
N SER A 433 -5.00 29.16 3.19
CA SER A 433 -6.37 29.00 3.66
C SER A 433 -7.35 29.13 2.48
N SER A 434 -8.17 28.11 2.22
CA SER A 434 -9.27 28.23 1.25
C SER A 434 -10.12 29.48 1.54
N PRO A 435 -10.53 30.24 0.51
CA PRO A 435 -11.24 31.50 0.71
C PRO A 435 -12.62 31.22 1.33
N GLY A 436 -12.96 32.04 2.32
CA GLY A 436 -14.16 31.91 3.13
C GLY A 436 -15.43 31.66 2.32
N ARG A 437 -16.23 30.71 2.83
CA ARG A 437 -17.62 30.48 2.46
C ARG A 437 -18.36 31.83 2.47
N LYS A 438 -18.69 32.37 1.30
CA LYS A 438 -19.55 33.55 1.17
C LYS A 438 -20.85 33.22 1.90
N ARG A 439 -21.14 33.97 2.97
CA ARG A 439 -22.51 34.09 3.49
C ARG A 439 -23.34 34.74 2.38
N GLY A 440 -24.28 33.98 1.85
CA GLY A 440 -25.41 34.45 1.04
C GLY A 440 -26.68 34.06 1.76
#